data_AF-A0A4Q4SSS1-F1
#
_entry.id   AF-A0A4Q4SSS1-F1
#
_cell.length_a   1.000
_cell.length_b   1.000
_cell.length_c   1.000
_cell.angle_alpha   90.00
_cell.angle_beta   90.00
_cell.angle_gamma   90.00
#
_symmetry.space_group_name_H-M   'P 1'
#
loop_
_entity.id
_entity.type
_entity.pdbx_description
1 polymer ?
#
loop_
_entity_poly.entity_id
_entity_poly.type
_entity_poly.pdbx_seq_one_letter_code
_entity_poly.pdbx_strand_id
1 'polypeptide(L)'
;MCWGAYCTKPSFGATLKYDRYGGTGKRDSDIGKARQKSAGCLPRPNRCSTSSGNPRAGENCDEYPFASTSDADKGGQVTKCVISRHNSRQGRIIQQYYGSSCNSQPCKFIVGFGNPAAAGVQYCQAYSDPHGKCINNQIAKIYKNGAPDVRPTTKKRSELEPVAQSALFRMSSGMEVLLPIDTLLNTTFVHPTARNNTMKTWVEDNDEDEDHIDWKFVEDFVATRLD
;
A
#
# COMPACT_ATOMS: atom_id res chain seq x y z
N MET A 1 -0.94 2.10 3.39
CA MET A 1 0.09 1.09 3.06
C MET A 1 1.32 1.16 3.97
N CYS A 2 2.11 2.24 4.06
CA CYS A 2 3.31 2.30 4.93
C CYS A 2 3.07 1.88 6.39
N TRP A 3 1.92 2.25 6.98
CA TRP A 3 1.54 1.77 8.31
C TRP A 3 1.45 0.22 8.38
N GLY A 4 0.82 -0.42 7.39
CA GLY A 4 0.69 -1.87 7.33
C GLY A 4 2.02 -2.58 7.07
N ALA A 5 2.88 -1.97 6.25
CA ALA A 5 4.19 -2.51 5.94
C ALA A 5 5.14 -2.44 7.15
N TYR A 6 5.13 -1.34 7.91
CA TYR A 6 6.22 -1.03 8.86
C TYR A 6 5.78 -0.68 10.29
N CYS A 7 4.54 -0.24 10.53
CA CYS A 7 4.11 0.28 11.84
C CYS A 7 3.19 -0.65 12.64
N THR A 8 2.27 -1.35 11.96
CA THR A 8 1.35 -2.28 12.61
C THR A 8 2.10 -3.46 13.24
N LYS A 9 1.48 -4.11 14.24
CA LYS A 9 2.05 -5.28 14.92
C LYS A 9 1.13 -6.50 14.87
N PRO A 10 1.60 -7.67 14.40
CA PRO A 10 2.83 -7.85 13.61
C PRO A 10 2.76 -7.04 12.30
N SER A 11 3.93 -6.60 11.81
CA SER A 11 4.03 -5.88 10.53
C SER A 11 3.94 -6.84 9.36
N PHE A 12 3.30 -6.43 8.27
CA PHE A 12 3.19 -7.29 7.08
C PHE A 12 4.43 -7.23 6.18
N GLY A 13 5.30 -6.23 6.36
CA GLY A 13 6.43 -5.99 5.46
C GLY A 13 5.98 -5.43 4.10
N ALA A 14 6.95 -5.12 3.25
CA ALA A 14 6.73 -4.61 1.88
C ALA A 14 6.78 -5.71 0.80
N THR A 15 7.18 -6.91 1.19
CA THR A 15 7.33 -8.04 0.27
C THR A 15 6.06 -8.88 0.29
N LEU A 16 5.31 -8.87 -0.81
CA LEU A 16 4.01 -9.54 -0.91
C LEU A 16 4.05 -10.66 -1.95
N LYS A 17 3.13 -11.61 -1.79
CA LYS A 17 2.92 -12.72 -2.73
C LYS A 17 1.60 -12.54 -3.45
N TYR A 18 1.64 -12.02 -4.67
CA TYR A 18 0.48 -12.02 -5.55
C TYR A 18 0.14 -13.46 -5.89
N ASP A 19 -1.09 -13.86 -5.62
CA ASP A 19 -1.58 -15.21 -5.89
C ASP A 19 -2.91 -15.19 -6.64
N ARG A 20 -3.33 -14.02 -7.13
CA ARG A 20 -4.51 -13.87 -7.96
C ARG A 20 -5.79 -14.37 -7.27
N TYR A 21 -5.97 -13.98 -6.00
CA TYR A 21 -7.11 -14.39 -5.17
C TYR A 21 -7.17 -15.92 -5.01
N GLY A 22 -6.04 -16.53 -4.62
CA GLY A 22 -5.90 -17.98 -4.50
C GLY A 22 -6.03 -18.72 -5.84
N GLY A 23 -5.55 -18.13 -6.92
CA GLY A 23 -5.57 -18.68 -8.28
C GLY A 23 -6.89 -18.48 -9.04
N THR A 24 -7.92 -17.94 -8.40
CA THR A 24 -9.26 -17.84 -8.99
C THR A 24 -9.39 -16.78 -10.09
N GLY A 25 -8.50 -15.78 -10.13
CA GLY A 25 -8.63 -14.67 -11.06
C GLY A 25 -9.66 -13.61 -10.66
N LYS A 26 -10.41 -13.86 -9.58
CA LYS A 26 -11.65 -13.15 -9.29
C LYS A 26 -11.63 -12.55 -7.90
N ARG A 27 -11.76 -11.23 -7.82
CA ARG A 27 -11.87 -10.49 -6.54
C ARG A 27 -13.11 -10.90 -5.74
N ASP A 28 -14.17 -11.30 -6.41
CA ASP A 28 -15.45 -11.73 -5.85
C ASP A 28 -15.54 -13.26 -5.63
N SER A 29 -14.44 -13.99 -5.84
CA SER A 29 -14.31 -15.38 -5.38
C SER A 29 -14.46 -15.49 -3.87
N ASP A 30 -14.65 -16.71 -3.35
CA ASP A 30 -14.75 -16.93 -1.91
C ASP A 30 -13.48 -16.51 -1.16
N ILE A 31 -12.30 -16.77 -1.74
CA ILE A 31 -11.01 -16.34 -1.20
C ILE A 31 -10.91 -14.81 -1.21
N GLY A 32 -11.23 -14.17 -2.34
CA GLY A 32 -11.21 -12.71 -2.45
C GLY A 32 -12.19 -12.02 -1.50
N LYS A 33 -13.39 -12.59 -1.32
CA LYS A 33 -14.39 -12.11 -0.35
C LYS A 33 -13.93 -12.35 1.09
N ALA A 34 -13.33 -13.50 1.40
CA ALA A 34 -12.81 -13.79 2.74
C ALA A 34 -11.73 -12.80 3.16
N ARG A 35 -10.79 -12.49 2.26
CA ARG A 35 -9.73 -11.49 2.48
C ARG A 35 -10.31 -10.10 2.71
N GLN A 36 -11.23 -9.65 1.85
CA GLN A 36 -11.91 -8.35 2.01
C GLN A 36 -12.74 -8.27 3.30
N LYS A 37 -13.40 -9.37 3.70
CA LYS A 37 -14.13 -9.44 4.98
C LYS A 37 -13.17 -9.30 6.17
N SER A 38 -12.04 -10.02 6.14
CA SER A 38 -11.03 -9.96 7.20
C SER A 38 -10.42 -8.57 7.35
N ALA A 39 -10.22 -7.86 6.23
CA ALA A 39 -9.80 -6.47 6.22
C ALA A 39 -10.87 -5.48 6.74
N GLY A 40 -12.15 -5.88 6.75
CA GLY A 40 -13.28 -5.02 7.09
C GLY A 40 -13.82 -4.19 5.92
N CYS A 41 -13.46 -4.55 4.69
CA CYS A 41 -13.96 -3.94 3.46
C CYS A 41 -15.26 -4.59 2.93
N LEU A 42 -15.69 -5.70 3.54
CA LEU A 42 -17.01 -6.32 3.36
C LEU A 42 -17.72 -6.52 4.71
N PRO A 43 -19.06 -6.57 4.75
CA PRO A 43 -20.01 -6.41 3.62
C PRO A 43 -20.07 -4.97 3.09
N ARG A 44 -20.76 -4.75 1.97
CA ARG A 44 -21.11 -3.41 1.49
C ARG A 44 -22.58 -3.11 1.89
N PRO A 45 -22.91 -1.92 2.43
CA PRO A 45 -21.98 -0.83 2.76
C PRO A 45 -21.06 -1.21 3.93
N ASN A 46 -19.78 -0.87 3.82
CA ASN A 46 -18.79 -1.03 4.89
C ASN A 46 -18.62 0.30 5.64
N ARG A 47 -17.78 0.33 6.66
CA ARG A 47 -17.52 1.52 7.49
C ARG A 47 -17.08 2.79 6.74
N CYS A 48 -16.63 2.67 5.49
CA CYS A 48 -16.25 3.82 4.66
C CYS A 48 -17.42 4.42 3.89
N SER A 49 -18.60 3.79 3.92
CA SER A 49 -19.83 4.34 3.35
C SER A 49 -20.44 5.40 4.28
N THR A 50 -21.02 6.45 3.69
CA THR A 50 -21.82 7.45 4.43
C THR A 50 -23.06 6.82 5.05
N SER A 51 -23.64 5.82 4.39
CA SER A 51 -24.76 5.02 4.94
C SER A 51 -24.37 4.20 6.17
N SER A 52 -23.08 4.04 6.44
CA SER A 52 -22.53 3.34 7.61
C SER A 52 -21.92 4.31 8.63
N GLY A 53 -22.22 5.61 8.52
CA GLY A 53 -21.76 6.63 9.47
C GLY A 53 -20.40 7.26 9.14
N ASN A 54 -19.82 7.02 7.97
CA ASN A 54 -18.66 7.79 7.53
C ASN A 54 -19.09 9.24 7.23
N PRO A 55 -18.53 10.27 7.91
CA PRO A 55 -18.88 11.66 7.62
C PRO A 55 -18.39 12.15 6.25
N ARG A 56 -17.54 11.38 5.56
CA ARG A 56 -16.94 11.76 4.28
C ARG A 56 -17.56 10.97 3.14
N ALA A 57 -18.20 11.69 2.21
CA ALA A 57 -18.66 11.12 0.96
C ALA A 57 -17.49 10.81 0.02
N GLY A 58 -17.71 9.86 -0.90
CA GLY A 58 -16.72 9.52 -1.93
C GLY A 58 -15.49 8.75 -1.42
N GLU A 59 -15.50 8.21 -0.20
CA GLU A 59 -14.44 7.34 0.30
C GLU A 59 -14.78 5.85 0.09
N ASN A 60 -13.75 5.03 -0.11
CA ASN A 60 -13.85 3.58 -0.14
C ASN A 60 -12.78 2.94 0.75
N CYS A 61 -12.93 1.63 0.99
CA CYS A 61 -12.03 0.88 1.85
C CYS A 61 -10.78 0.46 1.07
N ASP A 62 -9.61 0.93 1.51
CA ASP A 62 -8.29 0.47 1.07
C ASP A 62 -7.69 -0.45 2.13
N GLU A 63 -6.98 -1.48 1.68
CA GLU A 63 -6.49 -2.58 2.49
C GLU A 63 -5.04 -2.94 2.19
N TYR A 64 -4.27 -3.19 3.25
CA TYR A 64 -2.91 -3.69 3.16
C TYR A 64 -2.67 -4.83 4.17
N PRO A 65 -2.18 -6.00 3.73
CA PRO A 65 -1.87 -6.41 2.36
C PRO A 65 -3.10 -6.44 1.44
N PHE A 66 -2.87 -6.41 0.13
CA PHE A 66 -3.94 -6.41 -0.86
C PHE A 66 -4.71 -7.74 -0.87
N ALA A 67 -6.02 -7.72 -1.09
CA ALA A 67 -6.81 -8.96 -1.21
C ALA A 67 -6.36 -9.88 -2.36
N SER A 68 -5.63 -9.34 -3.35
CA SER A 68 -5.00 -10.10 -4.44
C SER A 68 -3.77 -10.91 -4.01
N THR A 69 -3.32 -10.80 -2.75
CA THR A 69 -2.11 -11.44 -2.23
C THR A 69 -2.42 -12.48 -1.17
N SER A 70 -1.63 -13.56 -1.09
CA SER A 70 -1.79 -14.59 -0.05
C SER A 70 -1.40 -14.12 1.35
N ASP A 71 -0.68 -13.01 1.46
CA ASP A 71 -0.41 -12.36 2.76
C ASP A 71 -1.68 -11.92 3.48
N ALA A 72 -2.78 -11.70 2.75
CA ALA A 72 -4.09 -11.41 3.29
C ALA A 72 -4.78 -12.64 3.94
N ASP A 73 -4.32 -13.87 3.71
CA ASP A 73 -4.88 -15.07 4.35
C ASP A 73 -4.59 -15.13 5.85
N LYS A 74 -3.55 -14.41 6.30
CA LYS A 74 -3.17 -14.29 7.72
C LYS A 74 -4.23 -13.55 8.55
N GLY A 75 -5.10 -12.77 7.89
CA GLY A 75 -6.01 -11.84 8.54
C GLY A 75 -5.30 -10.66 9.22
N GLY A 76 -6.07 -9.76 9.81
CA GLY A 76 -5.52 -8.57 10.49
C GLY A 76 -4.93 -7.53 9.56
N GLN A 77 -5.35 -7.51 8.29
CA GLN A 77 -5.00 -6.46 7.35
C GLN A 77 -5.36 -5.11 7.94
N VAL A 78 -4.50 -4.13 7.69
CA VAL A 78 -4.80 -2.75 8.06
C VAL A 78 -5.66 -2.13 6.97
N THR A 79 -6.63 -1.33 7.38
CA THR A 79 -7.55 -0.69 6.46
C THR A 79 -7.75 0.78 6.78
N LYS A 80 -8.01 1.58 5.76
CA LYS A 80 -8.31 3.01 5.88
C LYS A 80 -9.38 3.41 4.86
N CYS A 81 -10.25 4.33 5.25
CA CYS A 81 -11.15 4.97 4.29
C CYS A 81 -10.37 6.05 3.53
N VAL A 82 -10.31 5.90 2.22
CA VAL A 82 -9.53 6.76 1.33
C VAL A 82 -10.42 7.27 0.22
N ILE A 83 -10.07 8.42 -0.36
CA ILE A 83 -10.80 9.00 -1.49
C ILE A 83 -10.87 7.97 -2.63
N SER A 84 -12.09 7.67 -3.10
CA SER A 84 -12.34 6.53 -3.99
C SER A 84 -11.53 6.59 -5.28
N ARG A 85 -11.39 7.79 -5.88
CA ARG A 85 -10.57 7.99 -7.09
C ARG A 85 -9.10 7.60 -6.88
N HIS A 86 -8.48 8.02 -5.78
CA HIS A 86 -7.08 7.71 -5.51
C HIS A 86 -6.89 6.20 -5.31
N ASN A 87 -7.85 5.54 -4.64
CA ASN A 87 -7.81 4.10 -4.45
C ASN A 87 -8.02 3.33 -5.76
N SER A 88 -8.98 3.75 -6.60
CA SER A 88 -9.20 3.15 -7.92
C SER A 88 -7.96 3.27 -8.80
N ARG A 89 -7.34 4.44 -8.85
CA ARG A 89 -6.10 4.68 -9.59
C ARG A 89 -4.96 3.79 -9.11
N GLN A 90 -4.76 3.70 -7.80
CA GLN A 90 -3.74 2.82 -7.23
C GLN A 90 -4.04 1.34 -7.52
N GLY A 91 -5.30 0.91 -7.41
CA GLY A 91 -5.75 -0.43 -7.74
C GLY A 91 -5.48 -0.78 -9.21
N ARG A 92 -5.70 0.17 -10.13
CA ARG A 92 -5.41 -0.01 -11.56
C ARG A 92 -3.92 -0.16 -11.83
N ILE A 93 -3.08 0.69 -11.22
CA ILE A 93 -1.62 0.56 -11.30
C ILE A 93 -1.19 -0.84 -10.86
N ILE A 94 -1.68 -1.29 -9.70
CA ILE A 94 -1.35 -2.62 -9.16
C ILE A 94 -1.82 -3.74 -10.11
N GLN A 95 -3.02 -3.63 -10.69
CA GLN A 95 -3.54 -4.60 -11.64
C GLN A 95 -2.69 -4.67 -12.92
N GLN A 96 -2.31 -3.51 -13.46
CA GLN A 96 -1.46 -3.45 -14.65
C GLN A 96 -0.05 -3.99 -14.37
N TYR A 97 0.50 -3.73 -13.19
CA TYR A 97 1.75 -4.34 -12.73
C TYR A 97 1.67 -5.87 -12.73
N TYR A 98 0.58 -6.45 -12.20
CA TYR A 98 0.39 -7.90 -12.26
C TYR A 98 0.36 -8.43 -13.68
N GLY A 99 -0.27 -7.69 -14.60
CA GLY A 99 -0.30 -8.01 -16.02
C GLY A 99 1.09 -7.98 -16.66
N SER A 100 1.83 -6.89 -16.49
CA SER A 100 3.11 -6.66 -17.18
C SER A 100 4.30 -7.38 -16.55
N SER A 101 4.37 -7.41 -15.22
CA SER A 101 5.55 -7.88 -14.49
C SER A 101 5.38 -9.29 -13.93
N CYS A 102 4.13 -9.73 -13.73
CA CYS A 102 3.84 -11.09 -13.28
C CYS A 102 3.14 -11.95 -14.34
N ASN A 103 2.90 -11.45 -15.56
CA ASN A 103 2.15 -12.15 -16.61
C ASN A 103 0.79 -12.68 -16.12
N SER A 104 0.16 -11.97 -15.18
CA SER A 104 -1.05 -12.40 -14.47
C SER A 104 -0.94 -13.76 -13.75
N GLN A 105 0.28 -14.22 -13.45
CA GLN A 105 0.58 -15.44 -12.69
C GLN A 105 1.01 -15.12 -11.26
N PRO A 106 0.92 -16.08 -10.33
CA PRO A 106 1.46 -15.91 -9.00
C PRO A 106 2.94 -15.48 -9.01
N CYS A 107 3.26 -14.46 -8.24
CA CYS A 107 4.61 -13.89 -8.19
C CYS A 107 4.87 -13.27 -6.81
N LYS A 108 6.16 -13.10 -6.50
CA LYS A 108 6.61 -12.33 -5.33
C LYS A 108 7.08 -10.97 -5.81
N PHE A 109 6.68 -9.91 -5.10
CA PHE A 109 7.08 -8.55 -5.43
C PHE A 109 7.34 -7.72 -4.17
N ILE A 110 8.12 -6.66 -4.31
CA ILE A 110 8.40 -5.68 -3.26
C ILE A 110 7.65 -4.40 -3.61
N VAL A 111 6.90 -3.85 -2.65
CA VAL A 111 6.24 -2.55 -2.77
C VAL A 111 7.21 -1.47 -2.28
N GLY A 112 7.69 -0.63 -3.19
CA GLY A 112 8.39 0.61 -2.85
C GLY A 112 7.42 1.78 -2.69
N PHE A 113 7.69 2.67 -1.73
CA PHE A 113 6.89 3.88 -1.53
C PHE A 113 7.67 5.12 -1.94
N GLY A 114 7.36 5.65 -3.13
CA GLY A 114 7.97 6.88 -3.64
C GLY A 114 7.49 8.12 -2.90
N ASN A 115 8.33 9.16 -2.89
CA ASN A 115 8.08 10.45 -2.22
C ASN A 115 7.66 10.31 -0.73
N PRO A 116 8.39 9.53 0.09
CA PRO A 116 7.97 9.23 1.45
C PRO A 116 7.92 10.44 2.39
N ALA A 117 8.55 11.55 2.01
CA ALA A 117 8.57 12.82 2.74
C ALA A 117 7.62 13.90 2.18
N ALA A 118 6.79 13.59 1.19
CA ALA A 118 5.85 14.55 0.63
C ALA A 118 4.86 15.08 1.69
N ALA A 119 4.45 16.34 1.54
CA ALA A 119 3.50 16.98 2.46
C ALA A 119 2.21 16.15 2.59
N GLY A 120 1.77 15.92 3.83
CA GLY A 120 0.59 15.11 4.13
C GLY A 120 0.80 13.59 4.09
N VAL A 121 1.95 13.09 3.63
CA VAL A 121 2.31 11.67 3.73
C VAL A 121 2.71 11.35 5.17
N GLN A 122 2.02 10.39 5.76
CA GLN A 122 2.29 9.91 7.13
C GLN A 122 2.82 8.48 7.10
N TYR A 123 3.58 8.11 8.13
CA TYR A 123 4.10 6.77 8.40
C TYR A 123 5.17 6.26 7.42
N CYS A 124 5.26 6.78 6.20
CA CYS A 124 6.34 6.45 5.28
C CYS A 124 7.69 7.06 5.68
N GLN A 125 7.71 7.95 6.69
CA GLN A 125 8.93 8.43 7.34
C GLN A 125 9.34 7.58 8.56
N ALA A 126 8.71 6.43 8.77
CA ALA A 126 9.05 5.56 9.89
C ALA A 126 10.47 5.00 9.83
N TYR A 127 11.14 5.02 8.67
CA TYR A 127 12.55 4.61 8.56
C TYR A 127 13.48 5.42 9.48
N SER A 128 13.28 6.74 9.58
CA SER A 128 14.19 7.63 10.33
C SER A 128 13.97 7.58 11.84
N ASP A 129 12.73 7.33 12.26
CA ASP A 129 12.36 7.20 13.67
C ASP A 129 11.08 6.37 13.78
N PRO A 130 11.19 5.03 13.82
CA PRO A 130 10.02 4.18 13.92
C PRO A 130 9.20 4.49 15.17
N HIS A 131 9.83 4.93 16.27
CA HIS A 131 9.18 5.20 17.55
C HIS A 131 8.29 6.43 17.52
N GLY A 132 8.82 7.57 17.08
CA GLY A 132 8.07 8.82 16.98
C GLY A 132 7.19 8.94 15.74
N LYS A 133 7.46 8.18 14.67
CA LYS A 133 6.70 8.30 13.40
C LYS A 133 5.61 7.25 13.22
N CYS A 134 5.70 6.07 13.84
CA CYS A 134 4.60 5.10 13.88
C CYS A 134 3.62 5.40 15.02
N ILE A 135 3.03 6.59 15.00
CA ILE A 135 2.01 7.02 15.95
C ILE A 135 0.71 7.26 15.20
N ASN A 136 -0.24 6.31 15.31
CA ASN A 136 -1.59 6.53 14.84
C ASN A 136 -2.33 7.42 15.85
N ASN A 137 -2.18 8.73 15.68
CA ASN A 137 -2.90 9.76 16.44
C ASN A 137 -4.40 9.83 16.13
N GLN A 138 -4.98 8.77 15.54
CA GLN A 138 -6.37 8.62 15.12
C GLN A 138 -6.86 9.60 14.04
N ILE A 139 -6.07 10.61 13.67
CA ILE A 139 -6.39 11.55 12.58
C ILE A 139 -6.49 10.81 11.25
N ALA A 140 -5.61 9.83 11.01
CA ALA A 140 -5.61 9.03 9.81
C ALA A 140 -6.64 7.89 9.81
N LYS A 141 -7.31 7.62 10.94
CA LYS A 141 -8.32 6.55 11.12
C LYS A 141 -7.91 5.23 10.45
N ILE A 142 -6.76 4.69 10.83
CA ILE A 142 -6.31 3.35 10.42
C ILE A 142 -6.88 2.31 11.38
N TYR A 143 -7.39 1.22 10.84
CA TYR A 143 -8.02 0.15 11.61
C TYR A 143 -7.38 -1.21 11.31
N LYS A 144 -7.51 -2.12 12.26
CA LYS A 144 -7.13 -3.53 12.18
C LYS A 144 -8.14 -4.34 12.98
N ASN A 145 -8.67 -5.42 12.42
CA ASN A 145 -9.71 -6.24 13.06
C ASN A 145 -10.93 -5.42 13.57
N GLY A 146 -11.34 -4.41 12.80
CA GLY A 146 -12.49 -3.56 13.13
C GLY A 146 -12.26 -2.49 14.20
N ALA A 147 -11.09 -2.46 14.85
CA ALA A 147 -10.73 -1.46 15.85
C ALA A 147 -9.63 -0.51 15.33
N PRO A 148 -9.51 0.73 15.85
CA PRO A 148 -8.37 1.59 15.54
C PRO A 148 -7.05 0.87 15.81
N ASP A 149 -6.19 0.78 14.79
CA ASP A 149 -4.88 0.15 14.93
C ASP A 149 -3.91 1.15 15.55
N VAL A 150 -3.83 1.13 16.87
CA VAL A 150 -2.90 1.98 17.62
C VAL A 150 -1.66 1.17 17.96
N ARG A 151 -0.50 1.80 17.88
CA ARG A 151 0.71 1.18 18.41
C ARG A 151 0.54 0.99 19.92
N PRO A 152 0.95 -0.16 20.50
CA PRO A 152 0.93 -0.35 21.94
C PRO A 152 1.70 0.78 22.64
N THR A 153 1.06 1.46 23.61
CA THR A 153 1.63 2.60 24.34
C THR A 153 2.68 2.18 25.36
N THR A 154 2.77 0.89 25.69
CA THR A 154 3.56 0.42 26.84
C THR A 154 4.05 -1.02 26.62
N LYS A 155 5.37 -1.21 26.45
CA LYS A 155 6.25 -2.15 27.21
C LYS A 155 7.67 -2.22 26.60
N LYS A 156 8.61 -2.68 27.43
CA LYS A 156 10.08 -2.55 27.32
C LYS A 156 10.63 -2.87 25.92
N ARG A 157 11.68 -2.12 25.55
CA ARG A 157 12.46 -2.19 24.30
C ARG A 157 12.85 -3.62 23.85
N SER A 158 12.84 -4.60 24.76
CA SER A 158 13.25 -6.00 24.57
C SER A 158 12.16 -6.95 24.05
N GLU A 159 10.88 -6.54 24.00
CA GLU A 159 9.76 -7.39 23.55
C GLU A 159 9.15 -6.94 22.22
N LEU A 160 9.78 -5.95 21.57
CA LEU A 160 9.37 -5.51 20.25
C LEU A 160 9.87 -6.54 19.23
N GLU A 161 8.97 -7.43 18.80
CA GLU A 161 9.09 -8.19 17.53
C GLU A 161 9.80 -7.32 16.48
N PRO A 162 10.78 -7.85 15.72
CA PRO A 162 11.53 -7.05 14.77
C PRO A 162 10.56 -6.24 13.92
N VAL A 163 10.60 -4.92 14.08
CA VAL A 163 9.85 -4.01 13.22
C VAL A 163 10.37 -4.27 11.82
N ALA A 164 9.51 -4.53 10.83
CA ALA A 164 9.95 -4.55 9.44
C ALA A 164 10.73 -3.25 9.19
N GLN A 165 12.01 -3.39 8.88
CA GLN A 165 12.90 -2.24 8.74
C GLN A 165 12.87 -1.74 7.30
N SER A 166 12.93 -0.43 7.16
CA SER A 166 13.00 0.25 5.88
C SER A 166 14.10 1.30 5.94
N ALA A 167 14.59 1.67 4.77
CA ALA A 167 15.57 2.71 4.57
C ALA A 167 15.15 3.58 3.38
N LEU A 168 15.67 4.79 3.33
CA LEU A 168 15.44 5.72 2.24
C LEU A 168 16.52 5.50 1.17
N PHE A 169 16.08 5.30 -0.07
CA PHE A 169 16.96 5.14 -1.21
C PHE A 169 16.69 6.21 -2.25
N ARG A 170 17.73 6.58 -2.99
CA ARG A 170 17.61 7.34 -4.22
C ARG A 170 17.80 6.42 -5.41
N MET A 171 16.82 6.44 -6.30
CA MET A 171 16.86 5.71 -7.56
C MET A 171 17.69 6.47 -8.59
N SER A 172 18.06 5.82 -9.70
CA SER A 172 18.86 6.43 -10.77
C SER A 172 18.15 7.61 -11.46
N SER A 173 16.82 7.58 -11.49
CA SER A 173 15.97 8.71 -11.93
C SER A 173 16.01 9.93 -11.00
N GLY A 174 16.62 9.80 -9.81
CA GLY A 174 16.58 10.80 -8.74
C GLY A 174 15.39 10.65 -7.79
N MET A 175 14.45 9.74 -8.08
CA MET A 175 13.30 9.48 -7.20
C MET A 175 13.75 8.97 -5.83
N GLU A 176 13.19 9.52 -4.76
CA GLU A 176 13.38 8.99 -3.40
C GLU A 176 12.29 7.98 -3.06
N VAL A 177 12.71 6.78 -2.65
CA VAL A 177 11.83 5.64 -2.43
C VAL A 177 12.17 4.97 -1.10
N LEU A 178 11.13 4.70 -0.32
CA LEU A 178 11.21 3.85 0.85
C LEU A 178 11.19 2.38 0.43
N LEU A 179 12.22 1.63 0.79
CA LEU A 179 12.38 0.20 0.47
C LEU A 179 12.77 -0.60 1.73
N PRO A 180 12.68 -1.94 1.71
CA PRO A 180 13.27 -2.78 2.75
C PRO A 180 14.75 -2.43 2.99
N ILE A 181 15.19 -2.44 4.26
CA ILE A 181 16.55 -1.99 4.65
C ILE A 181 17.69 -2.81 4.01
N ASP A 182 17.38 -4.06 3.65
CA ASP A 182 18.28 -5.04 3.02
C ASP A 182 18.31 -4.93 1.49
N THR A 183 17.65 -3.93 0.90
CA THR A 183 17.70 -3.69 -0.54
C THR A 183 19.12 -3.34 -0.99
N LEU A 184 19.64 -4.07 -1.98
CA LEU A 184 20.98 -3.88 -2.51
C LEU A 184 21.04 -2.77 -3.56
N LEU A 185 22.19 -2.10 -3.68
CA LEU A 185 22.48 -1.19 -4.79
C LEU A 185 22.38 -1.93 -6.14
N ASN A 186 22.04 -1.20 -7.19
CA ASN A 186 21.78 -1.72 -8.54
C ASN A 186 20.62 -2.72 -8.64
N THR A 187 19.84 -2.94 -7.57
CA THR A 187 18.57 -3.69 -7.67
C THR A 187 17.61 -2.92 -8.57
N THR A 188 17.12 -3.59 -9.62
CA THR A 188 16.13 -3.02 -10.54
C THR A 188 14.73 -3.08 -9.94
N PHE A 189 14.03 -1.96 -9.99
CA PHE A 189 12.61 -1.81 -9.70
C PHE A 189 11.90 -1.26 -10.93
N VAL A 190 10.57 -1.34 -10.92
CA VAL A 190 9.74 -0.66 -11.90
C VAL A 190 8.85 0.35 -11.22
N HIS A 191 8.62 1.49 -11.85
CA HIS A 191 7.64 2.47 -11.39
C HIS A 191 6.66 2.84 -12.52
N PRO A 192 5.39 3.14 -12.17
CA PRO A 192 4.38 3.50 -13.15
C PRO A 192 4.60 4.93 -13.65
N THR A 193 4.39 5.12 -14.95
CA THR A 193 4.36 6.42 -15.62
C THR A 193 3.16 6.46 -16.56
N ALA A 194 2.52 7.61 -16.73
CA ALA A 194 1.45 7.75 -17.71
C ALA A 194 2.02 7.46 -19.12
N ARG A 195 1.33 6.65 -19.92
CA ARG A 195 1.85 6.17 -21.21
C ARG A 195 2.08 7.29 -22.23
N ASN A 196 1.36 8.40 -22.12
CA ASN A 196 1.53 9.58 -22.98
C ASN A 196 1.38 10.88 -22.17
N ASN A 197 1.83 11.99 -22.76
CA ASN A 197 1.81 13.30 -22.12
C ASN A 197 0.38 13.79 -21.83
N THR A 198 -0.60 13.47 -22.68
CA THR A 198 -2.00 13.83 -22.45
C THR A 198 -2.54 13.19 -21.17
N MET A 199 -2.27 11.91 -20.95
CA MET A 199 -2.63 11.19 -19.73
C MET A 199 -1.86 11.70 -18.51
N LYS A 200 -0.63 12.19 -18.70
CA LYS A 200 0.15 12.82 -17.63
C LYS A 200 -0.51 14.12 -17.17
N THR A 201 -1.03 14.92 -18.10
CA THR A 201 -1.80 16.12 -17.79
C THR A 201 -3.08 15.78 -17.02
N TRP A 202 -3.84 14.75 -17.43
CA TRP A 202 -5.02 14.29 -16.67
C TRP A 202 -4.69 13.86 -15.24
N VAL A 203 -3.56 13.18 -15.06
CA VAL A 203 -3.02 12.78 -13.75
C VAL A 203 -2.72 14.00 -12.87
N GLU A 204 -2.19 15.07 -13.45
CA GLU A 204 -1.79 16.30 -12.75
C GLU A 204 -3.01 17.19 -12.44
N ASP A 205 -3.99 17.22 -13.34
CA ASP A 205 -5.21 18.04 -13.25
C ASP A 205 -6.29 17.40 -12.33
N ASN A 206 -6.09 16.16 -11.87
CA ASN A 206 -7.01 15.40 -11.01
C ASN A 206 -8.44 15.26 -11.61
N ASP A 207 -8.51 15.13 -12.93
CA ASP A 207 -9.76 15.14 -13.70
C ASP A 207 -10.58 13.84 -13.56
N GLU A 208 -11.85 13.85 -13.99
CA GLU A 208 -12.78 12.73 -13.83
C GLU A 208 -12.54 11.53 -14.78
N ASP A 209 -11.69 11.70 -15.81
CA ASP A 209 -11.41 10.72 -16.87
C ASP A 209 -10.24 9.75 -16.57
N GLU A 210 -9.85 9.58 -15.30
CA GLU A 210 -8.74 8.70 -14.90
C GLU A 210 -8.98 7.20 -15.23
N ASP A 211 -10.23 6.82 -15.50
CA ASP A 211 -10.64 5.50 -15.99
C ASP A 211 -10.07 5.17 -17.38
N HIS A 212 -9.34 6.08 -18.03
CA HIS A 212 -8.61 5.84 -19.28
C HIS A 212 -7.08 5.86 -19.17
N ILE A 213 -6.49 6.12 -17.99
CA ILE A 213 -5.02 6.20 -17.87
C ILE A 213 -4.38 4.82 -18.00
N ASP A 214 -3.63 4.61 -19.06
CA ASP A 214 -2.77 3.45 -19.23
C ASP A 214 -1.38 3.73 -18.65
N TRP A 215 -0.91 2.87 -17.74
CA TRP A 215 0.39 3.02 -17.09
C TRP A 215 1.44 2.17 -17.79
N LYS A 216 2.56 2.82 -18.13
CA LYS A 216 3.80 2.16 -18.54
C LYS A 216 4.69 1.97 -17.32
N PHE A 217 5.17 0.75 -17.11
CA PHE A 217 6.18 0.45 -16.11
C PHE A 217 7.57 0.68 -16.69
N VAL A 218 8.33 1.59 -16.09
CA VAL A 218 9.69 1.95 -16.50
C VAL A 218 10.65 1.39 -15.47
N GLU A 219 11.72 0.76 -15.95
CA GLU A 219 12.80 0.27 -15.09
C GLU A 219 13.60 1.43 -14.51
N ASP A 220 13.99 1.27 -13.26
CA ASP A 220 14.88 2.15 -12.52
C ASP A 220 15.70 1.28 -11.55
N PHE A 221 16.80 1.79 -11.02
CA PHE A 221 17.65 1.02 -10.11
C PHE A 221 18.07 1.83 -8.91
N VAL A 222 18.36 1.11 -7.82
CA VAL A 222 18.83 1.71 -6.57
C VAL A 222 20.24 2.26 -6.78
N ALA A 223 20.38 3.59 -6.80
CA ALA A 223 21.66 4.26 -7.03
C ALA A 223 22.42 4.49 -5.72
N THR A 224 21.71 4.90 -4.66
CA THR A 224 22.33 5.11 -3.35
C THR A 224 21.33 4.94 -2.21
N ARG A 225 21.85 4.65 -1.03
CA ARG A 225 21.12 4.69 0.25
C ARG A 225 21.37 6.04 0.92
N LEU A 226 20.32 6.65 1.47
CA LEU A 226 20.36 8.03 1.99
C LEU A 226 20.44 8.13 3.52
N ASP A 227 20.23 7.03 4.25
CA ASP A 227 20.12 6.98 5.72
C ASP A 227 20.93 5.85 6.39
#